data_AF-A0A9P6JJT0-F1
#
_entry.id   AF-A0A9P6JJT0-F1
#
_cell.length_a   1.000
_cell.length_b   1.000
_cell.length_c   1.000
_cell.angle_alpha   90.00
_cell.angle_beta   90.00
_cell.angle_gamma   90.00
#
_symmetry.space_group_name_H-M   'P 1'
#
loop_
_entity.id
_entity.type
_entity.pdbx_description
1 polymer ?
#
loop_
_entity_poly.entity_id
_entity_poly.type
_entity_poly.pdbx_seq_one_letter_code
_entity_poly.pdbx_strand_id
1 'polypeptide(L)'
;MSKVDFFSGAHDTVINNATFTVAVGSNIYAGLYLLYQSTSKEAAYDSARADAPARCLSGTRRRILGDVHRCNTPILFLVGPAGSGKSAIALTVCEQLRQQNRLGANFFFLHLTGRNSRRYIFTTIAYQLANSQPALKSAIDKVVYDDPAIVDKDIDIQLERLIVKPILEVGIEGEPIVVVLDGLDECEDDRWQLRITQLLAFTLQVTPIPLRFFITCRPKPWHETLLSSPTKPPTISTIVLNRDSEVDQDIRLFYKSEFYAIAHDPNHRDSLSSTTSDSNWPSEEILDELVTRASGLFVYASTITRFVGEPSHRPIDRLDDVLSHKPSPNSTVLDLLNTLYPSTSEISHGPAPVNLYRCRAGGVTDHFYTTDLNEYNNATQNLNYIAEGVACKIFDGTGKGLVPLYRLYHHQATDHFYTMSTAEVTRAVGDLNYVFEGIAGYVYPMLPSQSSAIPLFRLWNGRLFDHFFTTSLTERNEASYRLGFDDEGIAAYVLPP
;
A
#
# COMPACT_ATOMS: atom_id res chain seq x y z
N MET A 1 34.71 -5.47 -6.95
CA MET A 1 35.58 -6.14 -5.96
C MET A 1 36.45 -5.07 -5.33
N SER A 2 36.34 -4.85 -4.02
CA SER A 2 37.21 -3.93 -3.29
C SER A 2 38.65 -4.44 -3.31
N LYS A 3 39.60 -3.55 -3.62
CA LYS A 3 41.03 -3.83 -3.47
C LYS A 3 41.32 -4.00 -1.97
N VAL A 4 41.79 -5.18 -1.56
CA VAL A 4 42.33 -5.38 -0.22
C VAL A 4 43.82 -5.07 -0.29
N ASP A 5 44.22 -3.89 0.20
CA ASP A 5 45.63 -3.53 0.31
C ASP A 5 46.16 -3.97 1.68
N PHE A 6 46.98 -5.02 1.70
CA PHE A 6 47.52 -5.60 2.93
C PHE A 6 48.61 -4.75 3.61
N PHE A 7 49.24 -3.83 2.87
CA PHE A 7 50.40 -3.06 3.33
C PHE A 7 50.35 -1.60 2.87
N SER A 8 49.19 -0.94 3.02
CA SER A 8 49.07 0.47 2.65
C SER A 8 49.95 1.34 3.56
N GLY A 9 50.91 2.06 2.98
CA GLY A 9 51.80 2.98 3.69
C GLY A 9 53.06 2.34 4.32
N ALA A 10 53.36 1.07 4.07
CA ALA A 10 54.59 0.44 4.58
C ALA A 10 55.82 0.82 3.74
N HIS A 11 56.98 0.94 4.39
CA HIS A 11 58.31 1.12 3.77
C HIS A 11 59.30 0.15 4.44
N ASP A 12 60.31 -0.32 3.72
CA ASP A 12 61.36 -1.25 4.18
C ASP A 12 60.86 -2.62 4.70
N THR A 13 59.75 -3.13 4.16
CA THR A 13 59.22 -4.44 4.56
C THR A 13 59.87 -5.58 3.77
N VAL A 14 60.59 -6.47 4.46
CA VAL A 14 61.17 -7.69 3.89
C VAL A 14 60.44 -8.91 4.44
N ILE A 15 59.77 -9.66 3.57
CA ILE A 15 59.03 -10.88 3.91
C ILE A 15 59.74 -12.06 3.28
N ASN A 16 60.40 -12.89 4.09
CA ASN A 16 61.07 -14.10 3.64
C ASN A 16 60.24 -15.34 4.03
N ASN A 17 59.96 -16.23 3.07
CA ASN A 17 59.24 -17.50 3.25
C ASN A 17 57.83 -17.40 3.88
N ALA A 18 56.99 -16.46 3.42
CA ALA A 18 55.59 -16.40 3.85
C ALA A 18 54.64 -17.08 2.84
N THR A 19 53.72 -17.89 3.36
CA THR A 19 52.56 -18.41 2.62
C THR A 19 51.33 -17.58 3.01
N PHE A 20 50.83 -16.77 2.09
CA PHE A 20 49.61 -15.98 2.30
C PHE A 20 48.40 -16.77 1.81
N THR A 21 47.64 -17.33 2.74
CA THR A 21 46.35 -17.96 2.43
C THR A 21 45.26 -16.90 2.59
N VAL A 22 44.78 -16.34 1.48
CA VAL A 22 43.55 -15.54 1.50
C VAL A 22 42.38 -16.50 1.62
N ALA A 23 41.96 -16.77 2.86
CA ALA A 23 40.65 -17.32 3.11
C ALA A 23 39.63 -16.21 2.82
N VAL A 24 39.26 -16.03 1.55
CA VAL A 24 37.97 -15.40 1.25
C VAL A 24 36.98 -16.33 1.93
N GLY A 25 36.43 -15.91 3.08
CA GLY A 25 35.33 -16.66 3.69
C GLY A 25 34.34 -16.92 2.57
N SER A 26 34.21 -18.19 2.18
CA SER A 26 33.23 -18.60 1.18
C SER A 26 31.95 -17.97 1.66
N ASN A 27 31.37 -17.06 0.87
CA ASN A 27 30.11 -16.47 1.25
C ASN A 27 29.15 -17.65 1.22
N ILE A 28 28.86 -18.24 2.40
CA ILE A 28 28.27 -19.58 2.53
C ILE A 28 26.89 -19.64 1.85
N TYR A 29 26.37 -18.48 1.44
CA TYR A 29 25.17 -18.33 0.62
C TYR A 29 25.29 -17.20 -0.42
N ALA A 30 26.25 -17.32 -1.36
CA ALA A 30 26.42 -16.33 -2.43
C ALA A 30 25.19 -16.24 -3.36
N GLY A 31 24.50 -17.35 -3.58
CA GLY A 31 23.25 -17.38 -4.34
C GLY A 31 22.12 -16.64 -3.64
N LEU A 32 21.94 -16.83 -2.32
CA LEU A 32 20.94 -16.09 -1.55
C LEU A 32 21.23 -14.59 -1.49
N TYR A 33 22.50 -14.19 -1.50
CA TYR A 33 22.86 -12.77 -1.58
C TYR A 33 22.40 -12.15 -2.91
N LEU A 34 22.63 -12.84 -4.03
CA LEU A 34 22.12 -12.41 -5.33
C LEU A 34 20.58 -12.39 -5.34
N LEU A 35 19.96 -13.42 -4.77
CA LEU A 35 18.51 -13.49 -4.68
C LEU A 35 17.93 -12.31 -3.88
N TYR A 36 18.54 -11.97 -2.74
CA TYR A 36 18.18 -10.82 -1.91
C TYR A 36 18.20 -9.49 -2.69
N GLN A 37 19.19 -9.31 -3.56
CA GLN A 37 19.29 -8.12 -4.41
C GLN A 37 18.16 -8.02 -5.43
N SER A 38 17.57 -9.15 -5.82
CA SER A 38 16.47 -9.26 -6.77
C SER A 38 15.11 -9.49 -6.07
N THR A 39 14.93 -8.98 -4.86
CA THR A 39 13.65 -9.03 -4.12
C THR A 39 12.97 -7.66 -4.04
N SER A 40 11.64 -7.67 -3.92
CA SER A 40 10.87 -6.50 -3.51
C SER A 40 10.80 -6.46 -1.98
N LYS A 41 11.76 -5.76 -1.35
CA LYS A 41 11.93 -5.75 0.11
C LYS A 41 10.71 -5.15 0.83
N GLU A 42 10.13 -4.12 0.24
CA GLU A 42 8.96 -3.42 0.77
C GLU A 42 7.66 -4.20 0.56
N ALA A 43 7.65 -5.29 -0.23
CA ALA A 43 6.48 -6.15 -0.35
C ALA A 43 6.29 -7.08 0.86
N ALA A 44 7.27 -7.17 1.76
CA ALA A 44 7.11 -7.93 3.00
C ALA A 44 6.15 -7.23 3.98
N TYR A 45 5.31 -7.99 4.67
CA TYR A 45 4.31 -7.50 5.61
C TYR A 45 4.92 -6.77 6.81
N ASP A 46 6.11 -7.19 7.23
CA ASP A 46 6.88 -6.65 8.35
C ASP A 46 8.01 -5.71 7.90
N SER A 47 7.96 -5.25 6.66
CA SER A 47 8.81 -4.14 6.22
C SER A 47 8.42 -2.86 6.96
N ALA A 48 9.43 -2.04 7.29
CA ALA A 48 9.23 -0.74 7.93
C ALA A 48 8.72 0.27 6.90
N ARG A 49 7.48 0.09 6.47
CA ARG A 49 6.78 0.94 5.50
C ARG A 49 5.68 1.73 6.20
N ALA A 50 5.52 2.96 5.77
CA ALA A 50 4.52 3.86 6.31
C ALA A 50 3.09 3.39 5.98
N ASP A 51 2.87 2.83 4.80
CA ASP A 51 1.57 2.36 4.30
C ASP A 51 1.17 0.96 4.77
N ALA A 52 1.78 0.46 5.85
CA ALA A 52 1.45 -0.84 6.39
C ALA A 52 -0.04 -0.89 6.80
N PRO A 53 -0.82 -1.88 6.34
CA PRO A 53 -2.21 -2.01 6.74
C PRO A 53 -2.27 -2.25 8.24
N ALA A 54 -3.34 -1.79 8.89
CA ALA A 54 -3.62 -2.18 10.26
C ALA A 54 -4.05 -3.65 10.33
N ARG A 55 -3.80 -4.30 11.46
CA ARG A 55 -4.31 -5.65 11.74
C ARG A 55 -5.82 -5.61 11.91
N CYS A 56 -6.48 -6.75 11.82
CA CYS A 56 -7.86 -6.86 12.29
C CYS A 56 -7.93 -6.49 13.77
N LEU A 57 -8.88 -5.62 14.12
CA LEU A 57 -9.18 -5.32 15.51
C LEU A 57 -9.58 -6.60 16.25
N SER A 58 -9.08 -6.78 17.47
CA SER A 58 -9.40 -7.96 18.28
C SER A 58 -10.92 -8.16 18.39
N GLY A 59 -11.38 -9.37 18.12
CA GLY A 59 -12.81 -9.72 18.13
C GLY A 59 -13.53 -9.57 16.79
N THR A 60 -12.95 -8.89 15.81
CA THR A 60 -13.51 -8.74 14.44
C THR A 60 -13.08 -9.87 13.51
N ARG A 61 -13.82 -10.08 12.41
CA ARG A 61 -13.52 -11.04 11.33
C ARG A 61 -13.27 -12.48 11.79
N ARG A 62 -13.77 -12.85 12.97
CA ARG A 62 -13.48 -14.15 13.62
C ARG A 62 -13.91 -15.33 12.76
N ARG A 63 -15.10 -15.29 12.14
CA ARG A 63 -15.53 -16.37 11.25
C ARG A 63 -14.61 -16.47 10.04
N ILE A 64 -14.32 -15.36 9.38
CA ILE A 64 -13.47 -15.33 8.18
C ILE A 64 -12.07 -15.88 8.49
N LEU A 65 -11.45 -15.43 9.58
CA LEU A 65 -10.15 -15.95 10.02
C LEU A 65 -10.20 -17.46 10.31
N GLY A 66 -11.28 -17.92 10.95
CA GLY A 66 -11.53 -19.35 11.19
C GLY A 66 -11.74 -20.14 9.90
N ASP A 67 -12.44 -19.60 8.91
CA ASP A 67 -12.65 -20.21 7.60
C ASP A 67 -11.33 -20.34 6.83
N VAL A 68 -10.49 -19.29 6.87
CA VAL A 68 -9.13 -19.31 6.30
C VAL A 68 -8.29 -20.43 6.93
N HIS A 69 -8.31 -20.55 8.26
CA HIS A 69 -7.52 -21.56 8.98
C HIS A 69 -8.01 -22.99 8.75
N ARG A 70 -9.32 -23.20 8.53
CA ARG A 70 -9.91 -24.52 8.24
C ARG A 70 -9.74 -24.96 6.80
N CYS A 71 -9.44 -24.04 5.88
CA CYS A 71 -9.31 -24.35 4.47
C CYS A 71 -8.05 -25.19 4.20
N ASN A 72 -8.24 -26.31 3.50
CA ASN A 72 -7.16 -27.23 3.15
C ASN A 72 -6.81 -27.26 1.66
N THR A 73 -7.44 -26.42 0.84
CA THR A 73 -7.07 -26.37 -0.59
C THR A 73 -5.70 -25.71 -0.79
N PRO A 74 -4.93 -26.14 -1.81
CA PRO A 74 -3.63 -25.56 -2.12
C PRO A 74 -3.67 -24.04 -2.37
N ILE A 75 -4.75 -23.53 -2.93
CA ILE A 75 -4.95 -22.10 -3.15
C ILE A 75 -6.30 -21.69 -2.55
N LEU A 76 -6.27 -20.68 -1.68
CA LEU A 76 -7.44 -20.04 -1.12
C LEU A 76 -7.45 -18.57 -1.52
N PHE A 77 -8.48 -18.15 -2.25
CA PHE A 77 -8.75 -16.75 -2.52
C PHE A 77 -9.67 -16.14 -1.46
N LEU A 78 -9.33 -14.95 -0.96
CA LEU A 78 -10.23 -14.05 -0.26
C LEU A 78 -10.60 -12.88 -1.18
N VAL A 79 -11.85 -12.87 -1.64
CA VAL A 79 -12.34 -11.91 -2.62
C VAL A 79 -13.27 -10.91 -1.98
N GLY A 80 -13.09 -9.62 -2.26
CA GLY A 80 -13.95 -8.59 -1.69
C GLY A 80 -13.68 -7.19 -2.25
N PRO A 81 -14.65 -6.27 -2.15
CA PRO A 81 -14.50 -4.91 -2.66
C PRO A 81 -13.35 -4.15 -1.98
N ALA A 82 -12.94 -3.02 -2.56
CA ALA A 82 -11.96 -2.12 -1.95
C ALA A 82 -12.43 -1.68 -0.55
N GLY A 83 -11.51 -1.55 0.41
CA GLY A 83 -11.85 -1.08 1.76
C GLY A 83 -12.70 -2.02 2.62
N SER A 84 -12.90 -3.28 2.20
CA SER A 84 -13.54 -4.34 3.00
C SER A 84 -12.62 -4.95 4.08
N GLY A 85 -11.34 -4.56 4.12
CA GLY A 85 -10.37 -5.02 5.12
C GLY A 85 -9.60 -6.29 4.73
N LYS A 86 -9.48 -6.61 3.43
CA LYS A 86 -8.71 -7.77 2.94
C LYS A 86 -7.26 -7.76 3.40
N SER A 87 -6.56 -6.62 3.25
CA SER A 87 -5.16 -6.48 3.66
C SER A 87 -4.98 -6.60 5.17
N ALA A 88 -5.96 -6.13 5.97
CA ALA A 88 -5.97 -6.33 7.42
C ALA A 88 -6.11 -7.82 7.79
N ILE A 89 -6.96 -8.56 7.07
CA ILE A 89 -7.09 -10.02 7.23
C ILE A 89 -5.79 -10.72 6.81
N ALA A 90 -5.20 -10.37 5.66
CA ALA A 90 -3.94 -10.93 5.19
C ALA A 90 -2.79 -10.72 6.17
N LEU A 91 -2.67 -9.51 6.71
CA LEU A 91 -1.69 -9.20 7.74
C LEU A 91 -1.92 -10.04 9.00
N THR A 92 -3.16 -10.12 9.48
CA THR A 92 -3.52 -10.92 10.66
C THR A 92 -3.21 -12.41 10.45
N VAL A 93 -3.49 -12.93 9.26
CA VAL A 93 -3.17 -14.31 8.86
C VAL A 93 -1.66 -14.53 8.83
N CYS A 94 -0.86 -13.58 8.32
CA CYS A 94 0.61 -13.68 8.36
C CYS A 94 1.12 -13.84 9.80
N GLU A 95 0.62 -13.03 10.74
CA GLU A 95 1.05 -13.09 12.15
C GLU A 95 0.66 -14.41 12.83
N GLN A 96 -0.57 -14.87 12.60
CA GLN A 96 -1.05 -16.15 13.12
C GLN A 96 -0.21 -17.32 12.58
N LEU A 97 0.09 -17.32 11.28
CA LEU A 97 0.93 -18.34 10.64
C LEU A 97 2.38 -18.28 11.13
N ARG A 98 2.92 -17.09 11.37
CA ARG A 98 4.28 -16.92 11.93
C ARG A 98 4.36 -17.50 13.33
N GLN A 99 3.36 -17.27 14.19
CA GLN A 99 3.30 -17.87 15.52
C GLN A 99 3.21 -19.41 15.48
N GLN A 100 2.63 -19.95 14.40
CA GLN A 100 2.54 -21.39 14.15
C GLN A 100 3.78 -21.98 13.42
N ASN A 101 4.79 -21.17 13.09
CA ASN A 101 5.93 -21.55 12.22
C ASN A 101 5.51 -22.07 10.84
N ARG A 102 4.35 -21.64 10.33
CA ARG A 102 3.79 -22.05 9.03
C ARG A 102 3.89 -20.98 7.96
N LEU A 103 4.23 -19.74 8.32
CA LEU A 103 4.43 -18.67 7.34
C LEU A 103 5.75 -18.91 6.59
N GLY A 104 5.67 -19.22 5.29
CA GLY A 104 6.83 -19.42 4.44
C GLY A 104 7.30 -18.13 3.76
N ALA A 105 6.36 -17.41 3.15
CA ALA A 105 6.63 -16.14 2.51
C ALA A 105 5.36 -15.30 2.44
N ASN A 106 5.55 -14.04 2.08
CA ASN A 106 4.46 -13.10 1.86
C ASN A 106 4.86 -12.03 0.84
N PHE A 107 3.86 -11.51 0.13
CA PHE A 107 4.01 -10.44 -0.84
C PHE A 107 2.75 -9.57 -0.84
N PHE A 108 2.88 -8.32 -0.38
CA PHE A 108 1.82 -7.32 -0.38
C PHE A 108 2.03 -6.44 -1.62
N PHE A 109 1.21 -6.69 -2.64
CA PHE A 109 1.23 -5.89 -3.85
C PHE A 109 0.81 -4.46 -3.55
N LEU A 110 1.44 -3.52 -4.25
CA LEU A 110 0.96 -2.15 -4.27
C LEU A 110 1.35 -1.42 -5.55
N HIS A 111 0.34 -1.00 -6.31
CA HIS A 111 0.50 -0.22 -7.55
C HIS A 111 1.15 1.15 -7.31
N LEU A 112 0.67 1.91 -6.32
CA LEU A 112 1.14 3.28 -6.05
C LEU A 112 2.59 3.36 -5.57
N THR A 113 3.22 2.23 -5.26
CA THR A 113 4.59 2.21 -4.75
C THR A 113 5.59 1.50 -5.67
N GLY A 114 5.16 1.07 -6.87
CA GLY A 114 5.98 0.24 -7.77
C GLY A 114 6.10 -1.25 -7.34
N ARG A 115 5.40 -1.65 -6.27
CA ARG A 115 5.32 -3.04 -5.75
C ARG A 115 4.29 -3.89 -6.52
N ASN A 116 4.08 -3.60 -7.78
CA ASN A 116 3.16 -4.32 -8.68
C ASN A 116 3.87 -5.24 -9.67
N SER A 117 5.21 -5.21 -9.74
CA SER A 117 5.94 -5.97 -10.76
C SER A 117 5.96 -7.47 -10.48
N ARG A 118 5.53 -8.26 -11.47
CA ARG A 118 5.57 -9.72 -11.41
C ARG A 118 6.98 -10.28 -11.30
N ARG A 119 7.99 -9.53 -11.78
CA ARG A 119 9.39 -9.95 -11.87
C ARG A 119 9.95 -10.37 -10.52
N TYR A 120 9.48 -9.76 -9.44
CA TYR A 120 10.03 -9.97 -8.10
C TYR A 120 9.25 -10.97 -7.26
N ILE A 121 8.12 -11.51 -7.75
CA ILE A 121 7.24 -12.35 -6.92
C ILE A 121 7.99 -13.61 -6.45
N PHE A 122 8.46 -14.43 -7.39
CA PHE A 122 9.04 -15.73 -7.04
C PHE A 122 10.46 -15.64 -6.50
N THR A 123 11.24 -14.62 -6.85
CA THR A 123 12.53 -14.34 -6.21
C THR A 123 12.36 -13.92 -4.76
N THR A 124 11.38 -13.06 -4.46
CA THR A 124 11.05 -12.63 -3.09
C THR A 124 10.53 -13.80 -2.26
N ILE A 125 9.61 -14.61 -2.82
CA ILE A 125 9.10 -15.81 -2.15
C ILE A 125 10.22 -16.79 -1.84
N ALA A 126 11.08 -17.10 -2.81
CA ALA A 126 12.18 -18.04 -2.62
C ALA A 126 13.17 -17.57 -1.54
N TYR A 127 13.51 -16.28 -1.52
CA TYR A 127 14.38 -15.72 -0.48
C TYR A 127 13.74 -15.82 0.92
N GLN A 128 12.46 -15.48 1.04
CA GLN A 128 11.73 -15.59 2.31
C GLN A 128 11.56 -17.05 2.75
N LEU A 129 11.33 -17.99 1.83
CA LEU A 129 11.31 -19.43 2.11
C LEU A 129 12.65 -19.93 2.64
N ALA A 130 13.78 -19.52 2.05
CA ALA A 130 15.10 -19.88 2.54
C ALA A 130 15.39 -19.40 3.97
N ASN A 131 14.77 -18.30 4.40
CA ASN A 131 14.94 -17.74 5.75
C ASN A 131 13.95 -18.35 6.76
N SER A 132 12.70 -18.56 6.34
CA SER A 132 11.62 -19.10 7.17
C SER A 132 11.74 -20.62 7.37
N GLN A 133 12.28 -21.33 6.38
CA GLN A 133 12.47 -22.78 6.38
C GLN A 133 13.96 -23.11 6.21
N PRO A 134 14.73 -23.25 7.30
CA PRO A 134 16.18 -23.46 7.23
C PRO A 134 16.61 -24.65 6.35
N ALA A 135 15.78 -25.68 6.24
CA ALA A 135 16.03 -26.85 5.40
C ALA A 135 16.11 -26.52 3.90
N LEU A 136 15.40 -25.47 3.44
CA LEU A 136 15.43 -25.03 2.03
C LEU A 136 16.65 -24.17 1.69
N LYS A 137 17.35 -23.65 2.69
CA LYS A 137 18.35 -22.59 2.51
C LYS A 137 19.48 -22.98 1.55
N SER A 138 20.05 -24.18 1.75
CA SER A 138 21.14 -24.70 0.91
C SER A 138 20.67 -25.04 -0.51
N ALA A 139 19.48 -25.64 -0.64
CA ALA A 139 18.92 -26.01 -1.94
C ALA A 139 18.63 -24.77 -2.81
N ILE A 140 18.00 -23.74 -2.24
CA ILE A 140 17.70 -22.48 -2.94
C ILE A 140 18.99 -21.74 -3.30
N ASP A 141 19.95 -21.66 -2.36
CA ASP A 141 21.24 -21.03 -2.62
C ASP A 141 21.96 -21.67 -3.81
N LYS A 142 22.01 -23.00 -3.83
CA LYS A 142 22.65 -23.77 -4.89
C LYS A 142 22.02 -23.49 -6.26
N VAL A 143 20.70 -23.39 -6.35
CA VAL A 143 20.02 -23.07 -7.63
C VAL A 143 20.48 -21.73 -8.18
N VAL A 144 20.59 -20.71 -7.33
CA VAL A 144 21.01 -19.36 -7.76
C VAL A 144 22.52 -19.31 -8.00
N TYR A 145 23.32 -20.03 -7.22
CA TYR A 145 24.76 -20.14 -7.41
C TYR A 145 25.10 -20.80 -8.75
N ASP A 146 24.43 -21.91 -9.09
CA ASP A 146 24.68 -22.66 -10.33
C ASP A 146 24.14 -21.91 -11.57
N ASP A 147 23.11 -21.06 -11.42
CA ASP A 147 22.50 -20.29 -12.52
C ASP A 147 22.10 -18.88 -12.05
N PRO A 148 23.04 -17.93 -11.93
CA PRO A 148 22.76 -16.58 -11.44
C PRO A 148 21.69 -15.82 -12.25
N ALA A 149 21.54 -16.13 -13.53
CA ALA A 149 20.54 -15.51 -14.40
C ALA A 149 19.09 -15.93 -14.06
N ILE A 150 18.89 -16.92 -13.18
CA ILE A 150 17.55 -17.39 -12.78
C ILE A 150 16.65 -16.27 -12.25
N VAL A 151 17.23 -15.24 -11.63
CA VAL A 151 16.50 -14.08 -11.09
C VAL A 151 15.84 -13.22 -12.16
N ASP A 152 16.24 -13.37 -13.43
CA ASP A 152 15.72 -12.63 -14.57
C ASP A 152 14.93 -13.52 -15.55
N LYS A 153 14.83 -14.83 -15.27
CA LYS A 153 14.06 -15.77 -16.10
C LYS A 153 12.56 -15.61 -15.90
N ASP A 154 11.81 -16.20 -16.81
CA ASP A 154 10.35 -16.19 -16.75
C ASP A 154 9.82 -16.84 -15.46
N ILE A 155 8.63 -16.38 -15.07
CA ILE A 155 8.01 -16.68 -13.77
C ILE A 155 7.72 -18.18 -13.57
N ASP A 156 7.53 -18.94 -14.65
CA ASP A 156 7.37 -20.39 -14.62
C ASP A 156 8.68 -21.09 -14.27
N ILE A 157 9.80 -20.69 -14.88
CA ILE A 157 11.12 -21.20 -14.57
C ILE A 157 11.49 -20.86 -13.12
N GLN A 158 11.19 -19.63 -12.68
CA GLN A 158 11.43 -19.21 -11.30
C GLN A 158 10.61 -20.03 -10.30
N LEU A 159 9.30 -20.18 -10.50
CA LEU A 159 8.47 -21.00 -9.63
C LEU A 159 8.98 -22.45 -9.55
N GLU A 160 9.26 -23.06 -10.70
CA GLU A 160 9.71 -24.45 -10.75
C GLU A 160 11.06 -24.63 -10.05
N ARG A 161 12.06 -23.81 -10.39
CA ARG A 161 13.44 -24.04 -9.96
C ARG A 161 13.79 -23.42 -8.61
N LEU A 162 13.22 -22.27 -8.25
CA LEU A 162 13.53 -21.60 -6.98
C LEU A 162 12.64 -22.06 -5.83
N ILE A 163 11.48 -22.67 -6.10
CA ILE A 163 10.48 -23.02 -5.08
C ILE A 163 10.17 -24.51 -5.12
N VAL A 164 9.61 -25.00 -6.23
CA VAL A 164 9.06 -26.37 -6.29
C VAL A 164 10.16 -27.43 -6.18
N LYS A 165 11.22 -27.34 -6.99
CA LYS A 165 12.34 -28.30 -6.96
C LYS A 165 13.04 -28.34 -5.60
N PRO A 166 13.43 -27.21 -4.98
CA PRO A 166 13.99 -27.22 -3.63
C PRO A 166 13.10 -27.90 -2.58
N ILE A 167 11.78 -27.68 -2.62
CA ILE A 167 10.84 -28.33 -1.69
C ILE A 167 10.79 -29.85 -1.90
N LEU A 168 10.78 -30.30 -3.16
CA LEU A 168 10.80 -31.72 -3.51
C LEU A 168 12.12 -32.41 -3.11
N GLU A 169 13.25 -31.77 -3.38
CA GLU A 169 14.59 -32.31 -3.08
C GLU A 169 14.82 -32.45 -1.58
N VAL A 170 14.37 -31.47 -0.80
CA VAL A 170 14.51 -31.47 0.67
C VAL A 170 13.50 -32.42 1.32
N GLY A 171 12.32 -32.60 0.72
CA GLY A 171 11.28 -33.48 1.26
C GLY A 171 10.71 -32.97 2.57
N ILE A 172 10.18 -31.73 2.58
CA ILE A 172 9.59 -31.15 3.79
C ILE A 172 8.40 -32.01 4.27
N GLU A 173 8.44 -32.44 5.52
CA GLU A 173 7.36 -33.16 6.19
C GLU A 173 6.61 -32.22 7.15
N GLY A 174 5.33 -32.54 7.42
CA GLY A 174 4.52 -31.84 8.42
C GLY A 174 3.41 -30.96 7.84
N GLU A 175 3.00 -29.97 8.63
CA GLU A 175 1.94 -29.03 8.25
C GLU A 175 2.37 -28.17 7.05
N PRO A 176 1.46 -27.89 6.09
CA PRO A 176 1.82 -27.12 4.92
C PRO A 176 2.30 -25.71 5.25
N ILE A 177 3.37 -25.32 4.57
CA ILE A 177 3.91 -23.97 4.55
C ILE A 177 2.98 -23.09 3.72
N VAL A 178 2.66 -21.90 4.21
CA VAL A 178 1.72 -20.98 3.58
C VAL A 178 2.46 -19.75 3.06
N VAL A 179 2.17 -19.39 1.81
CA VAL A 179 2.57 -18.15 1.17
C VAL A 179 1.37 -17.21 1.08
N VAL A 180 1.51 -15.98 1.57
CA VAL A 180 0.42 -14.98 1.55
C VAL A 180 0.66 -13.97 0.43
N LEU A 181 -0.27 -13.84 -0.51
CA LEU A 181 -0.22 -12.84 -1.58
C LEU A 181 -1.38 -11.86 -1.39
N ASP A 182 -1.10 -10.65 -0.89
CA ASP A 182 -2.14 -9.64 -0.67
C ASP A 182 -2.24 -8.70 -1.87
N GLY A 183 -3.43 -8.55 -2.44
CA GLY A 183 -3.71 -7.61 -3.53
C GLY A 183 -3.29 -8.09 -4.91
N LEU A 184 -3.54 -9.36 -5.29
CA LEU A 184 -3.12 -9.85 -6.61
C LEU A 184 -3.70 -9.03 -7.77
N ASP A 185 -4.87 -8.40 -7.60
CA ASP A 185 -5.48 -7.49 -8.59
C ASP A 185 -4.65 -6.23 -8.88
N GLU A 186 -3.62 -5.98 -8.07
CA GLU A 186 -2.71 -4.85 -8.19
C GLU A 186 -1.43 -5.20 -8.95
N CYS A 187 -1.21 -6.48 -9.26
CA CYS A 187 -0.08 -6.98 -10.04
C CYS A 187 -0.29 -6.72 -11.53
N GLU A 188 0.57 -5.89 -12.12
CA GLU A 188 0.58 -5.52 -13.54
C GLU A 188 -0.82 -5.44 -14.18
N ASP A 189 -1.05 -6.20 -15.26
CA ASP A 189 -2.33 -6.27 -15.97
C ASP A 189 -3.06 -7.60 -15.72
N ASP A 190 -4.36 -7.63 -16.04
CA ASP A 190 -5.25 -8.78 -15.84
C ASP A 190 -4.71 -10.09 -16.47
N ARG A 191 -3.90 -10.03 -17.54
CA ARG A 191 -3.31 -11.22 -18.16
C ARG A 191 -2.26 -11.85 -17.27
N TRP A 192 -1.44 -11.04 -16.60
CA TRP A 192 -0.42 -11.52 -15.67
C TRP A 192 -1.03 -12.08 -14.39
N GLN A 193 -2.08 -11.44 -13.88
CA GLN A 193 -2.85 -11.94 -12.73
C GLN A 193 -3.43 -13.33 -12.99
N LEU A 194 -4.04 -13.51 -14.17
CA LEU A 194 -4.54 -14.81 -14.62
C LEU A 194 -3.40 -15.82 -14.82
N ARG A 195 -2.30 -15.42 -15.46
CA ARG A 195 -1.14 -16.31 -15.72
C ARG A 195 -0.52 -16.82 -14.42
N ILE A 196 -0.32 -15.95 -13.43
CA ILE A 196 0.19 -16.34 -12.11
C ILE A 196 -0.77 -17.35 -11.46
N THR A 197 -2.07 -17.06 -11.47
CA THR A 197 -3.08 -17.94 -10.87
C THR A 197 -3.09 -19.32 -11.53
N GLN A 198 -3.09 -19.38 -12.87
CA GLN A 198 -3.07 -20.63 -13.63
C GLN A 198 -1.78 -21.42 -13.41
N LEU A 199 -0.64 -20.73 -13.37
CA LEU A 199 0.66 -21.34 -13.13
C LEU A 199 0.71 -21.99 -11.74
N LEU A 200 0.27 -21.30 -10.69
CA LEU A 200 0.19 -21.86 -9.34
C LEU A 200 -0.77 -23.06 -9.28
N ALA A 201 -1.96 -22.90 -9.86
CA ALA A 201 -3.00 -23.93 -9.83
C ALA A 201 -2.58 -25.22 -10.53
N PHE A 202 -1.98 -25.10 -11.72
CA PHE A 202 -1.45 -26.23 -12.48
C PHE A 202 -0.31 -26.91 -11.72
N THR A 203 0.67 -26.13 -11.25
CA THR A 203 1.85 -26.64 -10.53
C THR A 203 1.46 -27.43 -9.29
N LEU A 204 0.58 -26.88 -8.44
CA LEU A 204 0.13 -27.55 -7.21
C LEU A 204 -0.82 -28.73 -7.48
N GLN A 205 -1.42 -28.80 -8.66
CA GLN A 205 -2.25 -29.94 -9.07
C GLN A 205 -1.40 -31.13 -9.51
N VAL A 206 -0.33 -30.89 -10.27
CA VAL A 206 0.55 -31.95 -10.80
C VAL A 206 1.69 -32.32 -9.86
N THR A 207 1.99 -31.46 -8.88
CA THR A 207 3.09 -31.64 -7.92
C THR A 207 2.57 -31.46 -6.49
N PRO A 208 2.14 -32.54 -5.82
CA PRO A 208 1.63 -32.47 -4.46
C PRO A 208 2.78 -32.24 -3.48
N ILE A 209 2.96 -30.98 -3.08
CA ILE A 209 3.93 -30.53 -2.07
C ILE A 209 3.21 -29.85 -0.92
N PRO A 210 3.80 -29.78 0.29
CA PRO A 210 3.20 -29.11 1.46
C PRO A 210 3.31 -27.57 1.34
N LEU A 211 2.84 -27.01 0.22
CA LEU A 211 2.83 -25.58 -0.08
C LEU A 211 1.41 -25.12 -0.36
N ARG A 212 0.98 -24.06 0.32
CA ARG A 212 -0.34 -23.43 0.12
C ARG A 212 -0.20 -21.93 -0.14
N PHE A 213 -1.16 -21.38 -0.85
CA PHE A 213 -1.27 -19.96 -1.13
C PHE A 213 -2.57 -19.40 -0.55
N PHE A 214 -2.45 -18.35 0.26
CA PHE A 214 -3.56 -17.51 0.64
C PHE A 214 -3.46 -16.21 -0.15
N ILE A 215 -4.44 -15.93 -1.01
CA ILE A 215 -4.40 -14.83 -1.97
C ILE A 215 -5.58 -13.91 -1.72
N THR A 216 -5.35 -12.61 -1.57
CA THR A 216 -6.45 -11.62 -1.58
C THR A 216 -6.55 -10.96 -2.94
N CYS A 217 -7.78 -10.65 -3.36
CA CYS A 217 -8.04 -10.05 -4.65
C CYS A 217 -9.36 -9.27 -4.64
N ARG A 218 -9.48 -8.20 -5.41
CA ARG A 218 -10.79 -7.61 -5.76
C ARG A 218 -11.51 -8.48 -6.80
N PRO A 219 -12.86 -8.43 -6.89
CA PRO A 219 -13.59 -9.12 -7.95
C PRO A 219 -13.09 -8.66 -9.33
N LYS A 220 -12.75 -9.63 -10.20
CA LYS A 220 -12.23 -9.41 -11.55
C LYS A 220 -12.89 -10.39 -12.53
N PRO A 221 -13.17 -9.99 -13.79
CA PRO A 221 -13.81 -10.87 -14.77
C PRO A 221 -13.03 -12.18 -15.02
N TRP A 222 -11.70 -12.11 -15.03
CA TRP A 222 -10.85 -13.29 -15.23
C TRP A 222 -11.00 -14.31 -14.09
N HIS A 223 -11.20 -13.85 -12.86
CA HIS A 223 -11.35 -14.70 -11.69
C HIS A 223 -12.71 -15.41 -11.71
N GLU A 224 -13.79 -14.69 -12.03
CA GLU A 224 -15.12 -15.27 -12.21
C GLU A 224 -15.13 -16.31 -13.33
N THR A 225 -14.53 -15.99 -14.47
CA THR A 225 -14.41 -16.92 -15.60
C THR A 225 -13.67 -18.20 -15.21
N LEU A 226 -12.57 -18.08 -14.46
CA LEU A 226 -11.78 -19.23 -13.99
C LEU A 226 -12.59 -20.14 -13.05
N LEU A 227 -13.36 -19.55 -12.14
CA LEU A 227 -14.15 -20.29 -11.15
C LEU A 227 -15.45 -20.88 -11.72
N SER A 228 -16.04 -20.24 -12.72
CA SER A 228 -17.24 -20.74 -13.40
C SER A 228 -16.91 -21.75 -14.51
N SER A 229 -15.64 -21.89 -14.89
CA SER A 229 -15.22 -22.84 -15.91
C SER A 229 -15.54 -24.29 -15.51
N PRO A 230 -16.04 -25.14 -16.44
CA PRO A 230 -16.13 -26.59 -16.22
C PRO A 230 -14.78 -27.23 -15.87
N THR A 231 -13.67 -26.57 -16.25
CA THR A 231 -12.31 -26.98 -15.95
C THR A 231 -11.72 -26.25 -14.73
N LYS A 232 -12.57 -25.79 -13.79
CA LYS A 232 -12.12 -25.14 -12.55
C LYS A 232 -11.07 -26.04 -11.88
N PRO A 233 -9.86 -25.51 -11.60
CA PRO A 233 -8.84 -26.30 -10.91
C PRO A 233 -9.34 -26.72 -9.51
N PRO A 234 -9.28 -28.02 -9.15
CA PRO A 234 -9.69 -28.48 -7.81
C PRO A 234 -8.79 -27.92 -6.70
N THR A 235 -7.66 -27.31 -7.09
CA THR A 235 -6.70 -26.67 -6.20
C THR A 235 -7.16 -25.32 -5.65
N ILE A 236 -8.22 -24.71 -6.21
CA ILE A 236 -8.68 -23.36 -5.84
C ILE A 236 -10.02 -23.39 -5.07
N SER A 237 -10.02 -22.80 -3.88
CA SER A 237 -11.23 -22.37 -3.15
C SER A 237 -11.30 -20.86 -3.00
N THR A 238 -12.50 -20.34 -2.71
CA THR A 238 -12.75 -18.91 -2.59
C THR A 238 -13.67 -18.63 -1.40
N ILE A 239 -13.29 -17.65 -0.58
CA ILE A 239 -14.15 -16.99 0.41
C ILE A 239 -14.46 -15.60 -0.15
N VAL A 240 -15.75 -15.27 -0.25
CA VAL A 240 -16.20 -13.94 -0.68
C VAL A 240 -16.61 -13.13 0.55
N LEU A 241 -16.02 -11.94 0.71
CA LEU A 241 -16.42 -10.94 1.68
C LEU A 241 -17.70 -10.27 1.19
N ASN A 242 -18.83 -10.85 1.56
CA ASN A 242 -20.15 -10.27 1.32
C ASN A 242 -20.52 -9.31 2.46
N ARG A 243 -21.47 -8.41 2.19
CA ARG A 243 -22.17 -7.70 3.26
C ARG A 243 -23.13 -8.67 3.93
N ASP A 244 -22.96 -8.83 5.23
CA ASP A 244 -23.82 -9.62 6.12
C ASP A 244 -23.92 -8.95 7.49
N SER A 245 -24.74 -9.50 8.39
CA SER A 245 -24.89 -8.94 9.74
C SER A 245 -23.63 -9.06 10.60
N GLU A 246 -22.71 -9.97 10.26
CA GLU A 246 -21.46 -10.15 11.01
C GLU A 246 -20.49 -9.00 10.74
N VAL A 247 -20.35 -8.57 9.48
CA VAL A 247 -19.52 -7.41 9.16
C VAL A 247 -20.06 -6.12 9.78
N ASP A 248 -21.38 -5.94 9.83
CA ASP A 248 -21.98 -4.75 10.47
C ASP A 248 -21.69 -4.76 11.99
N GLN A 249 -21.71 -5.93 12.63
CA GLN A 249 -21.31 -6.08 14.03
C GLN A 249 -19.82 -5.84 14.26
N ASP A 250 -18.96 -6.29 13.33
CA ASP A 250 -17.53 -6.03 13.39
C ASP A 250 -17.21 -4.54 13.23
N ILE A 251 -17.90 -3.84 12.33
CA ILE A 251 -17.78 -2.38 12.15
C ILE A 251 -18.28 -1.64 13.40
N ARG A 252 -19.37 -2.11 14.03
CA ARG A 252 -19.83 -1.55 15.31
C ARG A 252 -18.76 -1.66 16.39
N LEU A 253 -18.11 -2.82 16.50
CA LEU A 253 -17.01 -3.03 17.44
C LEU A 253 -15.82 -2.13 17.14
N PHE A 254 -15.50 -1.95 15.85
CA PHE A 254 -14.47 -1.01 15.41
C PHE A 254 -14.78 0.42 15.83
N TYR A 255 -15.98 0.94 15.54
CA TYR A 255 -16.36 2.28 15.98
C TYR A 255 -16.28 2.45 17.50
N LYS A 256 -16.76 1.47 18.28
CA LYS A 256 -16.65 1.53 19.75
C LYS A 256 -15.21 1.66 20.21
N SER A 257 -14.29 0.89 19.63
CA SER A 257 -12.87 0.96 19.97
C SER A 257 -12.26 2.31 19.60
N GLU A 258 -12.52 2.80 18.39
CA GLU A 258 -11.93 4.05 17.89
C GLU A 258 -12.48 5.28 18.61
N PHE A 259 -13.80 5.38 18.80
CA PHE A 259 -14.39 6.50 19.53
C PHE A 259 -14.02 6.49 21.01
N TYR A 260 -13.83 5.31 21.61
CA TYR A 260 -13.25 5.21 22.94
C TYR A 260 -11.84 5.81 22.98
N ALA A 261 -10.99 5.49 22.00
CA ALA A 261 -9.64 6.06 21.91
C ALA A 261 -9.68 7.59 21.74
N ILE A 262 -10.51 8.10 20.81
CA ILE A 262 -10.70 9.54 20.58
C ILE A 262 -11.16 10.24 21.87
N ALA A 263 -12.11 9.64 22.59
CA ALA A 263 -12.64 10.25 23.80
C ALA A 263 -11.62 10.34 24.96
N HIS A 264 -10.58 9.51 24.92
CA HIS A 264 -9.52 9.47 25.92
C HIS A 264 -8.21 10.10 25.41
N ASP A 265 -8.21 10.69 24.21
CA ASP A 265 -7.05 11.40 23.68
C ASP A 265 -6.80 12.69 24.50
N PRO A 266 -5.57 12.91 25.00
CA PRO A 266 -5.23 14.14 25.74
C PRO A 266 -5.54 15.44 24.99
N ASN A 267 -5.47 15.44 23.66
CA ASN A 267 -5.76 16.62 22.83
C ASN A 267 -7.25 16.99 22.82
N HIS A 268 -8.13 16.04 23.15
CA HIS A 268 -9.59 16.23 23.12
C HIS A 268 -10.23 16.31 24.51
N ARG A 269 -9.44 16.13 25.58
CA ARG A 269 -9.89 15.98 26.96
C ARG A 269 -10.84 17.08 27.44
N ASP A 270 -10.56 18.34 27.10
CA ASP A 270 -11.38 19.48 27.53
C ASP A 270 -12.73 19.53 26.82
N SER A 271 -12.81 19.00 25.59
CA SER A 271 -14.00 19.06 24.74
C SER A 271 -15.10 18.06 25.14
N LEU A 272 -14.72 16.96 25.78
CA LEU A 272 -15.63 15.85 26.15
C LEU A 272 -15.94 15.78 27.66
N SER A 273 -15.16 16.48 28.48
CA SER A 273 -15.21 16.43 29.96
C SER A 273 -16.56 16.75 30.61
N SER A 274 -17.47 17.47 29.96
CA SER A 274 -18.80 17.79 30.49
C SER A 274 -19.91 16.81 30.08
N THR A 275 -19.66 15.92 29.11
CA THR A 275 -20.65 14.99 28.53
C THR A 275 -20.31 13.51 28.73
N THR A 276 -19.09 13.17 29.15
CA THR A 276 -18.57 11.78 29.15
C THR A 276 -18.19 11.25 30.53
N SER A 277 -18.78 11.75 31.61
CA SER A 277 -18.68 11.07 32.92
C SER A 277 -19.20 9.62 32.87
N ASP A 278 -19.98 9.29 31.85
CA ASP A 278 -20.36 7.92 31.46
C ASP A 278 -19.70 7.57 30.10
N SER A 279 -19.01 6.43 30.06
CA SER A 279 -18.09 5.94 29.01
C SER A 279 -18.69 5.63 27.63
N ASN A 280 -19.86 6.15 27.27
CA ASN A 280 -20.66 5.68 26.13
C ASN A 280 -20.82 6.75 25.03
N TRP A 281 -19.76 7.52 24.74
CA TRP A 281 -19.74 8.41 23.58
C TRP A 281 -19.12 7.71 22.36
N PRO A 282 -19.75 7.79 21.17
CA PRO A 282 -21.09 8.32 20.91
C PRO A 282 -22.20 7.34 21.35
N SER A 283 -23.46 7.80 21.36
CA SER A 283 -24.59 6.97 21.78
C SER A 283 -24.79 5.74 20.89
N GLU A 284 -25.46 4.71 21.40
CA GLU A 284 -25.68 3.46 20.65
C GLU A 284 -26.50 3.70 19.36
N GLU A 285 -27.42 4.68 19.36
CA GLU A 285 -28.21 5.08 18.18
C GLU A 285 -27.34 5.74 17.10
N ILE A 286 -26.39 6.58 17.51
CA ILE A 286 -25.41 7.17 16.59
C ILE A 286 -24.54 6.07 15.98
N LEU A 287 -24.09 5.12 16.80
CA LEU A 287 -23.33 3.98 16.29
C LEU A 287 -24.15 3.15 15.28
N ASP A 288 -25.43 2.91 15.53
CA ASP A 288 -26.30 2.18 14.58
C ASP A 288 -26.44 2.91 13.24
N GLU A 289 -26.59 4.23 13.27
CA GLU A 289 -26.62 5.08 12.07
C GLU A 289 -25.27 5.00 11.31
N LEU A 290 -24.14 5.15 12.00
CA LEU A 290 -22.81 5.10 11.38
C LEU A 290 -22.48 3.71 10.78
N VAL A 291 -22.92 2.63 11.43
CA VAL A 291 -22.80 1.25 10.91
C VAL A 291 -23.65 1.10 9.66
N THR A 292 -24.89 1.58 9.69
CA THR A 292 -25.79 1.55 8.53
C THR A 292 -25.18 2.29 7.34
N ARG A 293 -24.61 3.47 7.57
CA ARG A 293 -23.94 4.26 6.52
C ARG A 293 -22.68 3.59 5.98
N ALA A 294 -21.92 2.90 6.83
CA ALA A 294 -20.70 2.19 6.42
C ALA A 294 -20.96 1.08 5.40
N SER A 295 -22.18 0.54 5.36
CA SER A 295 -22.60 -0.46 4.35
C SER A 295 -21.63 -1.64 4.20
N GLY A 296 -21.04 -2.11 5.32
CA GLY A 296 -20.08 -3.21 5.34
C GLY A 296 -18.63 -2.85 4.93
N LEU A 297 -18.30 -1.57 4.76
CA LEU A 297 -16.98 -1.09 4.36
C LEU A 297 -16.21 -0.46 5.54
N PHE A 298 -15.10 -1.10 5.93
CA PHE A 298 -14.21 -0.60 6.99
C PHE A 298 -13.50 0.71 6.61
N VAL A 299 -13.24 0.93 5.32
CA VAL A 299 -12.71 2.21 4.84
C VAL A 299 -13.61 3.37 5.22
N TYR A 300 -14.93 3.21 5.16
CA TYR A 300 -15.88 4.24 5.54
C TYR A 300 -15.76 4.53 7.04
N ALA A 301 -15.76 3.48 7.86
CA ALA A 301 -15.65 3.60 9.31
C ALA A 301 -14.35 4.27 9.76
N SER A 302 -13.21 3.82 9.23
CA SER A 302 -11.89 4.39 9.52
C SER A 302 -11.72 5.82 9.01
N THR A 303 -12.39 6.19 7.91
CA THR A 303 -12.42 7.58 7.42
C THR A 303 -13.12 8.48 8.42
N ILE A 304 -14.30 8.07 8.91
CA ILE A 304 -15.08 8.85 9.88
C ILE A 304 -14.33 8.99 11.21
N THR A 305 -13.83 7.88 11.77
CA THR A 305 -13.16 7.94 13.07
C THR A 305 -11.92 8.82 13.01
N ARG A 306 -11.18 8.77 11.90
CA ARG A 306 -10.03 9.64 11.69
C ARG A 306 -10.40 11.11 11.50
N PHE A 307 -11.45 11.42 10.73
CA PHE A 307 -11.97 12.78 10.55
C PHE A 307 -12.42 13.42 11.88
N VAL A 308 -13.08 12.62 12.71
CA VAL A 308 -13.58 13.02 14.03
C VAL A 308 -12.44 13.13 15.06
N GLY A 309 -11.45 12.24 14.97
CA GLY A 309 -10.29 12.20 15.85
C GLY A 309 -9.15 13.15 15.49
N GLU A 310 -9.35 14.10 14.58
CA GLU A 310 -8.33 15.08 14.20
C GLU A 310 -7.92 15.95 15.41
N PRO A 311 -6.63 15.99 15.83
CA PRO A 311 -6.19 16.68 17.04
C PRO A 311 -6.52 18.17 17.08
N SER A 312 -6.59 18.82 15.91
CA SER A 312 -6.83 20.26 15.78
C SER A 312 -8.31 20.67 15.90
N HIS A 313 -9.23 19.70 15.99
CA HIS A 313 -10.67 19.95 15.97
C HIS A 313 -11.37 19.29 17.16
N ARG A 314 -12.58 19.77 17.49
CA ARG A 314 -13.41 19.19 18.55
C ARG A 314 -14.16 17.97 18.00
N PRO A 315 -14.03 16.77 18.59
CA PRO A 315 -14.66 15.56 18.07
C PRO A 315 -16.20 15.63 18.02
N ILE A 316 -16.82 16.31 18.98
CA ILE A 316 -18.28 16.49 19.03
C ILE A 316 -18.75 17.24 17.78
N ASP A 317 -18.15 18.40 17.49
CA ASP A 317 -18.54 19.24 16.35
C ASP A 317 -18.34 18.49 15.02
N ARG A 318 -17.23 17.74 14.90
CA ARG A 318 -16.94 16.92 13.70
C ARG A 318 -17.88 15.75 13.54
N LEU A 319 -18.30 15.13 14.64
CA LEU A 319 -19.30 14.06 14.60
C LEU A 319 -20.67 14.61 14.19
N ASP A 320 -21.05 15.80 14.68
CA ASP A 320 -22.28 16.48 14.26
C ASP A 320 -22.24 16.84 12.77
N ASP A 321 -21.08 17.27 12.25
CA ASP A 321 -20.86 17.47 10.81
C ASP A 321 -21.11 16.17 10.02
N VAL A 322 -20.55 15.04 10.48
CA VAL A 322 -20.78 13.73 9.84
C VAL A 322 -22.26 13.37 9.84
N LEU A 323 -22.97 13.60 10.94
CA LEU A 323 -24.38 13.20 11.12
C LEU A 323 -25.37 14.09 10.36
N SER A 324 -25.12 15.40 10.32
CA SER A 324 -25.96 16.41 9.65
C SER A 324 -26.03 16.19 8.14
N HIS A 325 -24.97 15.64 7.55
CA HIS A 325 -24.95 15.24 6.15
C HIS A 325 -25.54 13.84 6.00
N LYS A 326 -26.67 13.71 5.31
CA LYS A 326 -27.26 12.40 4.96
C LYS A 326 -26.74 11.96 3.59
N PRO A 327 -25.82 10.99 3.53
CA PRO A 327 -25.40 10.45 2.25
C PRO A 327 -26.58 9.73 1.58
N SER A 328 -26.64 9.73 0.26
CA SER A 328 -27.59 8.85 -0.44
C SER A 328 -27.29 7.38 -0.14
N PRO A 329 -28.26 6.45 -0.23
CA PRO A 329 -28.05 5.03 0.08
C PRO A 329 -26.93 4.33 -0.74
N ASN A 330 -26.46 4.97 -1.81
CA ASN A 330 -25.40 4.50 -2.70
C ASN A 330 -24.13 5.38 -2.65
N SER A 331 -24.01 6.24 -1.64
CA SER A 331 -22.85 7.10 -1.48
C SER A 331 -21.57 6.28 -1.33
N THR A 332 -20.59 6.56 -2.18
CA THR A 332 -19.24 6.04 -2.08
C THR A 332 -18.49 6.70 -0.91
N VAL A 333 -17.35 6.11 -0.53
CA VAL A 333 -16.38 6.78 0.37
C VAL A 333 -16.05 8.18 -0.15
N LEU A 334 -15.98 8.34 -1.47
CA LEU A 334 -15.72 9.61 -2.11
C LEU A 334 -16.85 10.64 -1.92
N ASP A 335 -18.10 10.20 -1.95
CA ASP A 335 -19.25 11.08 -1.68
C ASP A 335 -19.23 11.55 -0.23
N LEU A 336 -18.85 10.67 0.72
CA LEU A 336 -18.59 11.08 2.10
C LEU A 336 -17.43 12.08 2.16
N LEU A 337 -16.29 11.82 1.52
CA LEU A 337 -15.12 12.70 1.54
C LEU A 337 -15.41 14.08 0.93
N ASN A 338 -16.10 14.16 -0.20
CA ASN A 338 -16.52 15.42 -0.81
C ASN A 338 -17.49 16.21 0.10
N THR A 339 -18.23 15.51 0.95
CA THR A 339 -19.20 16.10 1.88
C THR A 339 -18.56 16.56 3.18
N LEU A 340 -17.58 15.79 3.70
CA LEU A 340 -16.84 16.10 4.92
C LEU A 340 -15.78 17.19 4.71
N TYR A 341 -15.32 17.35 3.48
CA TYR A 341 -14.36 18.39 3.09
C TYR A 341 -14.93 19.21 1.91
N PRO A 342 -16.05 19.93 2.13
CA PRO A 342 -16.65 20.73 1.06
C PRO A 342 -15.65 21.82 0.67
N SER A 343 -15.43 21.98 -0.65
CA SER A 343 -14.59 23.05 -1.16
C SER A 343 -15.10 24.40 -0.66
N THR A 344 -14.21 25.18 -0.06
CA THR A 344 -14.50 26.56 0.32
C THR A 344 -14.89 27.34 -0.93
N SER A 345 -16.10 27.89 -0.91
CA SER A 345 -16.64 28.93 -1.80
C SER A 345 -17.32 28.50 -3.12
N GLU A 346 -18.67 28.51 -3.09
CA GLU A 346 -19.46 29.01 -4.22
C GLU A 346 -19.21 30.52 -4.35
N ILE A 347 -18.12 30.93 -5.02
CA ILE A 347 -17.97 32.32 -5.45
C ILE A 347 -18.87 32.50 -6.68
N SER A 348 -19.71 33.54 -6.70
CA SER A 348 -20.59 33.91 -7.82
C SER A 348 -19.88 34.33 -9.13
N HIS A 349 -18.59 34.03 -9.24
CA HIS A 349 -17.75 34.30 -10.40
C HIS A 349 -17.13 32.98 -10.87
N GLY A 350 -16.94 32.84 -12.18
CA GLY A 350 -16.33 31.63 -12.76
C GLY A 350 -14.96 31.34 -12.10
N PRO A 351 -14.50 30.08 -12.16
CA PRO A 351 -13.33 29.63 -11.42
C PRO A 351 -12.11 30.48 -11.75
N ALA A 352 -11.42 30.98 -10.73
CA ALA A 352 -10.26 31.84 -10.89
C ALA A 352 -8.97 31.01 -10.77
N PRO A 353 -7.96 31.28 -11.62
CA PRO A 353 -6.63 30.73 -11.42
C PRO A 353 -6.00 31.23 -10.11
N VAL A 354 -5.59 30.31 -9.26
CA VAL A 354 -4.87 30.53 -8.01
C VAL A 354 -3.51 29.83 -8.05
N ASN A 355 -2.54 30.38 -7.34
CA ASN A 355 -1.20 29.78 -7.26
C ASN A 355 -1.23 28.49 -6.47
N LEU A 356 -0.59 27.45 -6.99
CA LEU A 356 -0.20 26.26 -6.23
C LEU A 356 1.28 26.41 -5.86
N TYR A 357 1.54 26.71 -4.60
CA TYR A 357 2.88 26.85 -4.05
C TYR A 357 3.49 25.47 -3.79
N ARG A 358 4.82 25.35 -3.96
CA ARG A 358 5.62 24.15 -3.66
C ARG A 358 6.71 24.50 -2.65
N CYS A 359 6.88 23.64 -1.66
CA CYS A 359 8.06 23.64 -0.81
C CYS A 359 8.48 22.20 -0.49
N ARG A 360 9.75 22.03 -0.13
CA ARG A 360 10.37 20.72 0.08
C ARG A 360 10.92 20.61 1.48
N ALA A 361 10.67 19.52 2.19
CA ALA A 361 11.15 19.36 3.56
C ALA A 361 12.69 19.39 3.62
N GLY A 362 13.26 20.12 4.60
CA GLY A 362 14.70 20.20 4.81
C GLY A 362 15.23 18.98 5.57
N GLY A 363 15.56 17.90 4.86
CA GLY A 363 16.13 16.66 5.43
C GLY A 363 15.24 15.42 5.31
N VAL A 364 13.99 15.61 4.91
CA VAL A 364 13.05 14.59 4.42
C VAL A 364 12.76 14.92 2.95
N THR A 365 12.42 13.94 2.14
CA THR A 365 12.21 14.16 0.69
C THR A 365 10.79 14.60 0.32
N ASP A 366 9.91 14.88 1.28
CA ASP A 366 8.52 15.29 1.02
C ASP A 366 8.43 16.59 0.22
N HIS A 367 7.59 16.57 -0.81
CA HIS A 367 7.15 17.75 -1.53
C HIS A 367 5.73 18.12 -1.14
N PHE A 368 5.60 19.28 -0.50
CA PHE A 368 4.32 19.82 -0.06
C PHE A 368 3.80 20.88 -1.05
N TYR A 369 2.51 20.77 -1.42
CA TYR A 369 1.83 21.69 -2.34
C TYR A 369 0.55 22.26 -1.73
N THR A 370 0.38 23.58 -1.81
CA THR A 370 -0.81 24.23 -1.26
C THR A 370 -1.19 25.49 -2.02
N THR A 371 -2.49 25.78 -2.04
CA THR A 371 -3.05 27.06 -2.51
C THR A 371 -3.15 28.09 -1.38
N ASP A 372 -3.01 27.66 -0.11
CA ASP A 372 -3.03 28.55 1.05
C ASP A 372 -1.63 29.12 1.32
N LEU A 373 -1.50 30.43 1.11
CA LEU A 373 -0.26 31.15 1.36
C LEU A 373 0.15 31.11 2.84
N ASN A 374 -0.80 31.02 3.78
CA ASN A 374 -0.49 30.88 5.20
C ASN A 374 0.11 29.50 5.50
N GLU A 375 -0.45 28.44 4.92
CA GLU A 375 0.06 27.06 5.06
C GLU A 375 1.49 26.96 4.49
N TYR A 376 1.73 27.57 3.32
CA TYR A 376 3.06 27.69 2.71
C TYR A 376 4.06 28.47 3.59
N ASN A 377 3.65 29.63 4.12
CA ASN A 377 4.50 30.45 4.98
C ASN A 377 4.82 29.72 6.30
N ASN A 378 3.83 29.03 6.89
CA ASN A 378 4.03 28.25 8.10
C ASN A 378 5.00 27.08 7.86
N ALA A 379 4.84 26.35 6.75
CA ALA A 379 5.73 25.25 6.41
C ALA A 379 7.19 25.72 6.31
N THR A 380 7.42 26.85 5.63
CA THR A 380 8.76 27.36 5.35
C THR A 380 9.42 28.07 6.54
N GLN A 381 8.62 28.69 7.42
CA GLN A 381 9.14 29.45 8.55
C GLN A 381 9.24 28.62 9.83
N ASN A 382 8.32 27.66 10.03
CA ASN A 382 8.16 26.96 11.30
C ASN A 382 8.38 25.45 11.21
N LEU A 383 8.21 24.84 10.03
CA LEU A 383 8.26 23.38 9.86
C LEU A 383 9.50 22.91 9.08
N ASN A 384 10.52 23.76 8.92
CA ASN A 384 11.78 23.45 8.27
C ASN A 384 11.65 23.04 6.79
N TYR A 385 10.63 23.54 6.08
CA TYR A 385 10.54 23.39 4.62
C TYR A 385 11.34 24.47 3.89
N ILE A 386 11.94 24.08 2.77
CA ILE A 386 12.63 24.96 1.84
C ILE A 386 11.60 25.48 0.84
N ALA A 387 11.45 26.80 0.77
CA ALA A 387 10.60 27.49 -0.18
C ALA A 387 11.06 27.25 -1.64
N GLU A 388 10.17 26.77 -2.51
CA GLU A 388 10.47 26.62 -3.96
C GLU A 388 9.60 27.52 -4.85
N GLY A 389 8.51 28.07 -4.32
CA GLY A 389 7.73 29.15 -4.96
C GLY A 389 6.46 28.63 -5.62
N VAL A 390 6.00 29.30 -6.68
CA VAL A 390 4.79 28.89 -7.42
C VAL A 390 5.16 27.78 -8.41
N ALA A 391 4.65 26.57 -8.21
CA ALA A 391 4.89 25.46 -9.13
C ALA A 391 4.01 25.54 -10.39
N CYS A 392 2.76 25.93 -10.21
CA CYS A 392 1.79 26.15 -11.28
C CYS A 392 0.58 26.94 -10.75
N LYS A 393 -0.41 27.17 -11.61
CA LYS A 393 -1.73 27.69 -11.23
C LYS A 393 -2.81 26.65 -11.47
N ILE A 394 -3.68 26.47 -10.46
CA ILE A 394 -4.88 25.64 -10.51
C ILE A 394 -6.12 26.52 -10.28
N PHE A 395 -7.33 25.97 -10.30
CA PHE A 395 -8.56 26.74 -10.14
C PHE A 395 -9.14 26.59 -8.73
N ASP A 396 -9.68 27.67 -8.18
CA ASP A 396 -10.29 27.68 -6.83
C ASP A 396 -11.74 27.16 -6.78
N GLY A 397 -12.38 26.99 -7.93
CA GLY A 397 -13.78 26.61 -8.02
C GLY A 397 -14.09 25.63 -9.14
N THR A 398 -15.32 25.13 -9.13
CA THR A 398 -15.83 24.26 -10.19
C THR A 398 -16.02 25.03 -11.49
N GLY A 399 -15.87 24.34 -12.62
CA GLY A 399 -16.09 24.93 -13.93
C GLY A 399 -16.15 23.90 -15.05
N LYS A 400 -16.56 24.36 -16.23
CA LYS A 400 -16.71 23.48 -17.39
C LYS A 400 -15.36 22.85 -17.76
N GLY A 401 -15.31 21.52 -17.72
CA GLY A 401 -14.12 20.75 -18.07
C GLY A 401 -13.07 20.65 -16.95
N LEU A 402 -13.35 21.19 -15.77
CA LEU A 402 -12.50 21.04 -14.60
C LEU A 402 -12.95 19.84 -13.74
N VAL A 403 -11.98 19.17 -13.13
CA VAL A 403 -12.21 18.11 -12.14
C VAL A 403 -11.44 18.46 -10.86
N PRO A 404 -11.89 17.98 -9.69
CA PRO A 404 -11.18 18.18 -8.44
C PRO A 404 -9.80 17.51 -8.48
N LEU A 405 -8.81 18.21 -7.92
CA LEU A 405 -7.52 17.67 -7.52
C LEU A 405 -7.59 17.39 -6.01
N TYR A 406 -7.67 16.13 -5.65
CA TYR A 406 -7.74 15.68 -4.27
C TYR A 406 -6.35 15.73 -3.63
N ARG A 407 -6.29 16.15 -2.37
CA ARG A 407 -5.10 16.12 -1.51
C ARG A 407 -5.27 15.04 -0.46
N LEU A 408 -4.26 14.20 -0.32
CA LEU A 408 -4.18 13.18 0.70
C LEU A 408 -2.83 13.26 1.39
N TYR A 409 -2.78 12.88 2.66
CA TYR A 409 -1.57 12.91 3.45
C TYR A 409 -1.32 11.58 4.16
N HIS A 410 -0.08 11.15 4.17
CA HIS A 410 0.36 9.94 4.86
C HIS A 410 1.15 10.30 6.12
N HIS A 411 0.51 10.36 7.30
CA HIS A 411 1.17 10.81 8.54
C HIS A 411 2.46 10.06 8.91
N GLN A 412 2.53 8.73 8.71
CA GLN A 412 3.74 7.96 9.07
C GLN A 412 4.89 8.15 8.09
N ALA A 413 4.59 8.44 6.82
CA ALA A 413 5.58 8.60 5.77
C ALA A 413 5.97 10.06 5.59
N THR A 414 5.15 10.97 6.11
CA THR A 414 5.18 12.40 5.79
C THR A 414 5.20 12.60 4.27
N ASP A 415 4.18 12.11 3.57
CA ASP A 415 4.03 12.25 2.10
C ASP A 415 2.67 12.82 1.74
N HIS A 416 2.66 13.75 0.78
CA HIS A 416 1.44 14.30 0.20
C HIS A 416 1.16 13.71 -1.18
N PHE A 417 0.00 13.08 -1.32
CA PHE A 417 -0.46 12.51 -2.58
C PHE A 417 -1.59 13.34 -3.19
N TYR A 418 -1.44 13.71 -4.45
CA TYR A 418 -2.42 14.48 -5.21
C TYR A 418 -2.93 13.70 -6.41
N THR A 419 -4.25 13.63 -6.57
CA THR A 419 -4.86 12.88 -7.68
C THR A 419 -6.23 13.43 -8.08
N MET A 420 -6.59 13.30 -9.36
CA MET A 420 -7.96 13.52 -9.85
C MET A 420 -8.78 12.22 -9.86
N SER A 421 -8.13 11.08 -9.61
CA SER A 421 -8.73 9.76 -9.71
C SER A 421 -9.41 9.39 -8.40
N THR A 422 -10.72 9.32 -8.45
CA THR A 422 -11.57 8.88 -7.33
C THR A 422 -11.26 7.45 -6.89
N ALA A 423 -10.81 6.60 -7.83
CA ALA A 423 -10.35 5.25 -7.55
C ALA A 423 -9.03 5.23 -6.78
N GLU A 424 -8.09 6.15 -7.10
CA GLU A 424 -6.84 6.31 -6.34
C GLU A 424 -7.11 6.85 -4.94
N VAL A 425 -8.02 7.81 -4.77
CA VAL A 425 -8.46 8.29 -3.44
C VAL A 425 -9.00 7.14 -2.60
N THR A 426 -9.98 6.41 -3.14
CA THR A 426 -10.64 5.30 -2.42
C THR A 426 -9.62 4.23 -2.02
N ARG A 427 -8.65 3.96 -2.88
CA ARG A 427 -7.57 3.02 -2.61
C ARG A 427 -6.60 3.55 -1.57
N ALA A 428 -6.13 4.78 -1.71
CA ALA A 428 -5.15 5.39 -0.82
C ALA A 428 -5.69 5.46 0.62
N VAL A 429 -6.94 5.87 0.78
CA VAL A 429 -7.63 5.90 2.07
C VAL A 429 -7.95 4.49 2.58
N GLY A 430 -8.38 3.58 1.71
CA GLY A 430 -8.87 2.26 2.12
C GLY A 430 -7.79 1.24 2.42
N ASP A 431 -6.71 1.25 1.66
CA ASP A 431 -5.71 0.18 1.66
C ASP A 431 -4.30 0.69 2.04
N LEU A 432 -4.02 1.99 1.91
CA LEU A 432 -2.64 2.54 1.94
C LEU A 432 -2.38 3.55 3.05
N ASN A 433 -3.29 3.63 4.02
CA ASN A 433 -3.14 4.48 5.22
C ASN A 433 -2.97 6.00 4.93
N TYR A 434 -3.34 6.45 3.73
CA TYR A 434 -3.47 7.88 3.48
C TYR A 434 -4.74 8.43 4.12
N VAL A 435 -4.70 9.71 4.45
CA VAL A 435 -5.80 10.49 4.97
C VAL A 435 -6.21 11.45 3.89
N PHE A 436 -7.49 11.49 3.58
CA PHE A 436 -7.99 12.51 2.67
C PHE A 436 -8.03 13.86 3.40
N GLU A 437 -7.41 14.88 2.84
CA GLU A 437 -7.36 16.22 3.44
C GLU A 437 -8.31 17.21 2.76
N GLY A 438 -8.81 16.88 1.57
CA GLY A 438 -9.77 17.71 0.85
C GLY A 438 -9.46 17.86 -0.64
N ILE A 439 -10.08 18.87 -1.24
CA ILE A 439 -9.81 19.30 -2.62
C ILE A 439 -8.77 20.43 -2.56
N ALA A 440 -7.57 20.20 -3.10
CA ALA A 440 -6.54 21.23 -3.20
C ALA A 440 -6.92 22.35 -4.18
N GLY A 441 -7.72 22.01 -5.19
CA GLY A 441 -8.28 22.90 -6.20
C GLY A 441 -8.81 22.09 -7.37
N TYR A 442 -8.99 22.75 -8.52
CA TYR A 442 -9.56 22.15 -9.71
C TYR A 442 -8.60 22.27 -10.90
N VAL A 443 -8.55 21.25 -11.74
CA VAL A 443 -7.57 21.11 -12.83
C VAL A 443 -8.24 20.52 -14.07
N TYR A 444 -7.58 20.61 -15.23
CA TYR A 444 -8.07 19.97 -16.44
C TYR A 444 -7.59 18.51 -16.50
N PRO A 445 -8.49 17.53 -16.67
CA PRO A 445 -8.08 16.13 -16.81
C PRO A 445 -7.44 15.84 -18.19
N MET A 446 -7.69 16.69 -19.17
CA MET A 446 -7.16 16.61 -20.53
C MET A 446 -6.88 18.01 -21.07
N LEU A 447 -5.92 18.14 -21.99
CA LEU A 447 -5.55 19.43 -22.60
C LEU A 447 -6.77 20.05 -23.31
N PRO A 448 -7.28 21.21 -22.86
CA PRO A 448 -8.41 21.85 -23.50
C PRO A 448 -8.00 22.45 -24.86
N SER A 449 -8.92 22.40 -25.84
CA SER A 449 -8.72 23.08 -27.12
C SER A 449 -8.59 24.59 -26.91
N GLN A 450 -7.54 25.21 -27.47
CA GLN A 450 -7.27 26.64 -27.35
C GLN A 450 -7.04 27.13 -25.90
N SER A 451 -6.33 26.34 -25.09
CA SER A 451 -5.88 26.73 -23.74
C SER A 451 -4.36 26.85 -23.67
N SER A 452 -3.86 27.70 -22.77
CA SER A 452 -2.45 27.79 -22.40
C SER A 452 -2.04 26.77 -21.34
N ALA A 453 -2.88 25.77 -21.08
CA ALA A 453 -2.59 24.73 -20.09
C ALA A 453 -1.39 23.86 -20.52
N ILE A 454 -0.60 23.45 -19.53
CA ILE A 454 0.60 22.64 -19.66
C ILE A 454 0.48 21.38 -18.80
N PRO A 455 1.18 20.28 -19.14
CA PRO A 455 1.13 19.07 -18.33
C PRO A 455 1.77 19.30 -16.94
N LEU A 456 1.12 18.76 -15.92
CA LEU A 456 1.68 18.50 -14.61
C LEU A 456 2.08 17.02 -14.57
N PHE A 457 3.38 16.75 -14.49
CA PHE A 457 3.91 15.39 -14.37
C PHE A 457 3.88 14.92 -12.93
N ARG A 458 3.61 13.64 -12.71
CA ARG A 458 3.72 12.96 -11.41
C ARG A 458 4.80 11.92 -11.49
N LEU A 459 5.63 11.88 -10.46
CA LEU A 459 6.70 10.92 -10.30
C LEU A 459 6.65 10.33 -8.90
N TRP A 460 7.07 9.07 -8.79
CA TRP A 460 7.04 8.33 -7.52
C TRP A 460 8.42 7.80 -7.16
N ASN A 461 8.81 7.90 -5.89
CA ASN A 461 10.03 7.26 -5.39
C ASN A 461 9.70 6.26 -4.27
N GLY A 462 9.71 4.97 -4.61
CA GLY A 462 9.37 3.88 -3.67
C GLY A 462 10.25 3.84 -2.42
N ARG A 463 11.55 4.13 -2.59
CA ARG A 463 12.52 4.07 -1.48
C ARG A 463 12.36 5.21 -0.50
N LEU A 464 11.96 6.37 -1.01
CA LEU A 464 11.79 7.59 -0.23
C LEU A 464 10.37 7.75 0.28
N PHE A 465 9.43 7.00 -0.30
CA PHE A 465 8.01 7.15 -0.11
C PHE A 465 7.57 8.61 -0.36
N ASP A 466 7.86 9.13 -1.55
CA ASP A 466 7.60 10.53 -1.91
C ASP A 466 6.98 10.65 -3.32
N HIS A 467 5.95 11.47 -3.43
CA HIS A 467 5.38 11.92 -4.69
C HIS A 467 5.91 13.30 -5.11
N PHE A 468 6.49 13.36 -6.29
CA PHE A 468 6.99 14.60 -6.87
C PHE A 468 6.14 15.06 -8.06
N PHE A 469 5.75 16.33 -8.05
CA PHE A 469 4.94 16.95 -9.10
C PHE A 469 5.67 18.14 -9.72
N THR A 470 5.74 18.16 -11.06
CA THR A 470 6.43 19.25 -11.77
C THR A 470 5.84 19.51 -13.14
N THR A 471 5.83 20.78 -13.55
CA THR A 471 5.53 21.19 -14.93
C THR A 471 6.80 21.27 -15.79
N SER A 472 7.99 21.13 -15.18
CA SER A 472 9.29 21.20 -15.84
C SER A 472 9.70 19.84 -16.38
N LEU A 473 9.82 19.74 -17.70
CA LEU A 473 10.33 18.54 -18.36
C LEU A 473 11.77 18.21 -17.91
N THR A 474 12.57 19.25 -17.61
CA THR A 474 13.94 19.08 -17.11
C THR A 474 13.95 18.47 -15.71
N GLU A 475 13.15 19.00 -14.77
CA GLU A 475 13.06 18.44 -13.41
C GLU A 475 12.55 17.00 -13.44
N ARG A 476 11.53 16.72 -14.26
CA ARG A 476 11.01 15.35 -14.46
C ARG A 476 12.11 14.39 -14.90
N ASN A 477 12.85 14.76 -15.94
CA ASN A 477 13.90 13.92 -16.49
C ASN A 477 15.06 13.74 -15.49
N GLU A 478 15.46 14.79 -14.76
CA GLU A 478 16.50 14.68 -13.74
C GLU A 478 16.09 13.80 -12.56
N ALA A 479 14.86 13.98 -12.07
CA ALA A 479 14.30 13.14 -11.03
C ALA A 479 14.29 11.66 -11.43
N SER A 480 13.88 11.38 -12.67
CA SER A 480 13.84 10.00 -13.17
C SER A 480 15.23 9.41 -13.43
N TYR A 481 16.13 10.13 -14.11
CA TYR A 481 17.43 9.58 -14.49
C TYR A 481 18.46 9.55 -13.36
N ARG A 482 18.34 10.43 -12.35
CA ARG A 482 19.39 10.62 -11.33
C ARG A 482 18.92 10.43 -9.90
N LEU A 483 17.65 10.72 -9.60
CA LEU A 483 17.14 10.71 -8.24
C LEU A 483 16.32 9.46 -7.91
N GLY A 484 16.13 8.56 -8.89
CA GLY A 484 15.48 7.26 -8.69
C GLY A 484 13.97 7.34 -8.61
N PHE A 485 13.35 8.38 -9.18
CA PHE A 485 11.91 8.47 -9.32
C PHE A 485 11.43 7.73 -10.58
N ASP A 486 10.34 6.99 -10.46
CA ASP A 486 9.61 6.43 -11.58
C ASP A 486 8.67 7.51 -12.16
N ASP A 487 8.74 7.76 -13.47
CA ASP A 487 7.85 8.69 -14.17
C ASP A 487 6.49 8.03 -14.37
N GLU A 488 5.47 8.51 -13.66
CA GLU A 488 4.09 8.01 -13.75
C GLU A 488 3.26 8.74 -14.83
N GLY A 489 3.88 9.68 -15.54
CA GLY A 489 3.27 10.41 -16.65
C GLY A 489 2.54 11.68 -16.23
N ILE A 490 1.52 12.05 -17.02
CA ILE A 490 0.77 13.30 -16.83
C ILE A 490 -0.33 13.05 -15.80
N ALA A 491 -0.23 13.72 -14.64
CA ALA A 491 -1.26 13.67 -13.61
C ALA A 491 -2.43 14.60 -13.90
N ALA A 492 -2.18 15.77 -14.49
CA ALA A 492 -3.22 16.75 -14.86
C ALA A 492 -2.69 17.76 -15.88
N TYR A 493 -3.57 18.65 -16.36
CA TYR A 493 -3.19 19.86 -17.09
C TYR A 493 -3.54 21.10 -16.27
N VAL A 494 -2.54 21.97 -16.09
CA VAL A 494 -2.58 23.15 -15.20
C VAL A 494 -2.14 24.40 -15.96
N LEU A 495 -2.34 25.58 -15.38
CA LEU A 495 -1.84 26.82 -15.96
C LEU A 495 -0.38 27.06 -15.52
N PRO A 496 0.47 27.68 -16.37
CA PRO A 496 1.82 28.05 -15.98
C PRO A 496 1.83 29.04 -14.80
N PRO A 497 2.91 29.06 -13.99
CA PRO A 497 3.08 29.96 -12.85
C PRO A 497 2.86 31.45 -13.18
#